data_AF-A0A1G1WVM0-F1
#
_entry.id   AF-A0A1G1WVM0-F1
#
_cell.length_a   1.000
_cell.length_b   1.000
_cell.length_c   1.000
_cell.angle_alpha   90.00
_cell.angle_beta   90.00
_cell.angle_gamma   90.00
#
_symmetry.space_group_name_H-M   'P 1'
#
loop_
_entity.id
_entity.type
_entity.pdbx_description
1 polymer ?
#
loop_
_entity_poly.entity_id
_entity_poly.type
_entity_poly.pdbx_seq_one_letter_code
_entity_poly.pdbx_strand_id
1 'polypeptide(L)'
;MKNLTIQEYIALSQDSISAFSNNFLPILTNILAAAVAVGVGVLIGWLLKRVIDIISDTINLEKSLLGLGFYQKITKSHDNLDLTNFVGEVARWSAIIVFLIAAIASLQIEGSDAIFSQLFAYITNVVLASVYLIFGFVIAWFVHRAITAVGTLIGSHPSHLVANVAYIAVIVFSFLQALMQLGVNTEFIRLGILATLVAGALAFGLAGKDVAADWIKKASDRAK
;
A
#
# COMPACT_ATOMS: atom_id res chain seq x y z
N MET A 1 -46.77 48.04 -13.05
CA MET A 1 -45.59 47.37 -13.64
C MET A 1 -44.75 48.46 -14.28
N LYS A 2 -43.56 48.75 -13.72
CA LYS A 2 -42.69 49.82 -14.22
C LYS A 2 -42.07 49.33 -15.54
N ASN A 3 -42.39 49.98 -16.65
CA ASN A 3 -41.83 49.61 -17.95
C ASN A 3 -40.35 49.97 -17.94
N LEU A 4 -39.49 48.96 -18.08
CA LEU A 4 -38.05 49.13 -18.16
C LEU A 4 -37.71 49.91 -19.44
N THR A 5 -36.80 50.86 -19.33
CA THR A 5 -36.30 51.61 -20.50
C THR A 5 -35.41 50.71 -21.36
N ILE A 6 -35.27 51.00 -22.65
CA ILE A 6 -34.36 50.24 -23.55
C ILE A 6 -32.93 50.18 -22.97
N GLN A 7 -32.51 51.22 -22.24
CA GLN A 7 -31.22 51.27 -21.55
C GLN A 7 -31.13 50.27 -20.37
N GLU A 8 -32.22 50.04 -19.63
CA GLU A 8 -32.27 49.03 -18.56
C GLU A 8 -32.17 47.60 -19.12
N TYR A 9 -32.76 47.31 -20.28
CA TYR A 9 -32.62 46.00 -20.93
C TYR A 9 -31.19 45.75 -21.41
N ILE A 10 -30.54 46.78 -21.97
CA ILE A 10 -29.15 46.70 -22.40
C ILE A 10 -28.24 46.47 -21.19
N ALA A 11 -28.43 47.21 -20.09
CA ALA A 11 -27.67 47.03 -18.85
C ALA A 11 -27.86 45.61 -18.27
N LEU A 12 -29.10 45.12 -18.18
CA LEU A 12 -29.39 43.76 -17.72
C LEU A 12 -28.72 42.68 -18.58
N SER A 13 -28.67 42.86 -19.90
CA SER A 13 -27.99 41.92 -20.80
C SER A 13 -26.46 41.94 -20.61
N GLN A 14 -25.88 43.12 -20.41
CA GLN A 14 -24.44 43.27 -20.16
C GLN A 14 -24.03 42.71 -18.80
N ASP A 15 -24.84 42.93 -17.77
CA ASP A 15 -24.66 42.35 -16.44
C ASP A 15 -24.77 40.82 -16.48
N SER A 16 -25.73 40.29 -17.26
CA SER A 16 -25.89 38.83 -17.42
C SER A 16 -24.71 38.19 -18.16
N ILE A 17 -24.19 38.84 -19.21
CA ILE A 17 -23.04 38.34 -19.98
C ILE A 17 -21.75 38.43 -19.17
N SER A 18 -21.53 39.53 -18.46
CA SER A 18 -20.35 39.68 -17.59
C SER A 18 -20.40 38.73 -16.40
N ALA A 19 -21.56 38.55 -15.77
CA ALA A 19 -21.77 37.52 -14.75
C ALA A 19 -21.52 36.11 -15.30
N PHE A 20 -21.99 35.79 -16.52
CA PHE A 20 -21.70 34.50 -17.15
C PHE A 20 -20.20 34.30 -17.39
N SER A 21 -19.52 35.28 -17.99
CA SER A 21 -18.08 35.22 -18.28
C SER A 21 -17.24 35.05 -17.01
N ASN A 22 -17.56 35.82 -15.96
CA ASN A 22 -16.84 35.81 -14.69
C ASN A 22 -16.99 34.49 -13.92
N ASN A 23 -18.09 33.77 -14.12
CA ASN A 23 -18.31 32.47 -13.48
C ASN A 23 -17.88 31.29 -14.37
N PHE A 24 -17.92 31.42 -15.70
CA PHE A 24 -17.71 30.31 -16.63
C PHE A 24 -16.22 30.04 -16.94
N LEU A 25 -15.40 31.09 -17.14
CA LEU A 25 -13.96 30.93 -17.41
C LEU A 25 -13.20 30.22 -16.27
N PRO A 26 -13.45 30.52 -14.99
CA PRO A 26 -12.83 29.80 -13.87
C PRO A 26 -13.20 28.33 -13.86
N ILE A 27 -14.46 27.97 -14.12
CA ILE A 27 -14.92 26.58 -14.17
C ILE A 27 -14.17 25.79 -15.25
N LEU A 28 -14.03 26.35 -16.46
CA LEU A 28 -13.25 25.72 -17.54
C LEU A 28 -11.79 25.50 -17.15
N THR A 29 -11.17 26.51 -16.53
CA THR A 29 -9.77 26.45 -16.08
C THR A 29 -9.59 25.40 -14.99
N ASN A 30 -10.52 25.32 -14.05
CA ASN A 30 -10.54 24.36 -12.95
C ASN A 30 -10.73 22.91 -13.45
N ILE A 31 -11.61 22.70 -14.44
CA ILE A 31 -11.80 21.39 -15.09
C ILE A 31 -10.52 20.96 -15.83
N LEU A 32 -9.83 21.88 -16.50
CA LEU A 32 -8.54 21.61 -17.15
C LEU A 32 -7.47 21.21 -16.12
N ALA A 33 -7.36 21.95 -15.03
CA ALA A 33 -6.45 21.62 -13.93
C ALA A 33 -6.76 20.24 -13.33
N ALA A 34 -8.04 19.90 -13.15
CA ALA A 34 -8.49 18.60 -12.70
C ALA A 34 -8.10 17.47 -13.67
N ALA A 35 -8.31 17.67 -14.97
CA ALA A 35 -7.91 16.71 -16.00
C ALA A 35 -6.40 16.46 -16.02
N VAL A 36 -5.60 17.52 -15.87
CA VAL A 36 -4.14 17.42 -15.78
C VAL A 36 -3.73 16.63 -14.53
N ALA A 37 -4.33 16.91 -13.37
CA ALA A 37 -4.04 16.19 -12.14
C ALA A 37 -4.31 14.68 -12.26
N VAL A 38 -5.45 14.29 -12.85
CA VAL A 38 -5.75 12.87 -13.12
C VAL A 38 -4.71 12.27 -14.07
N GLY A 39 -4.34 12.98 -15.13
CA GLY A 39 -3.31 12.53 -16.08
C GLY A 39 -1.96 12.26 -15.41
N VAL A 40 -1.51 13.16 -14.54
CA VAL A 40 -0.27 13.00 -13.76
C VAL A 40 -0.39 11.81 -12.80
N GLY A 41 -1.54 11.60 -12.17
CA GLY A 41 -1.78 10.47 -11.29
C GLY A 41 -1.67 9.12 -11.97
N VAL A 42 -2.25 9.00 -13.17
CA VAL A 42 -2.13 7.79 -13.99
C VAL A 42 -0.67 7.54 -14.39
N LEU A 43 0.06 8.60 -14.78
CA LEU A 43 1.47 8.50 -15.14
C LEU A 43 2.34 8.04 -13.96
N ILE A 44 2.18 8.66 -12.79
CA ILE A 44 2.95 8.32 -11.58
C ILE A 44 2.58 6.93 -11.08
N GLY A 45 1.30 6.56 -11.08
CA GLY A 45 0.88 5.20 -10.71
C GLY A 45 1.49 4.14 -11.62
N TRP A 46 1.56 4.42 -12.92
CA TRP A 46 2.25 3.55 -13.88
C TRP A 46 3.77 3.46 -13.60
N LEU A 47 4.43 4.58 -13.31
CA LEU A 47 5.85 4.60 -12.94
C LEU A 47 6.12 3.81 -11.65
N LEU A 48 5.30 3.99 -10.62
CA LEU A 48 5.43 3.28 -9.34
C LEU A 48 5.31 1.78 -9.52
N LYS A 49 4.29 1.32 -10.27
CA LYS A 49 4.15 -0.09 -10.61
C LYS A 49 5.41 -0.60 -11.31
N ARG A 50 5.91 0.14 -12.30
CA ARG A 50 7.11 -0.25 -13.05
C ARG A 50 8.36 -0.32 -12.16
N VAL A 51 8.52 0.59 -11.21
CA VAL A 51 9.62 0.54 -10.23
C VAL A 51 9.49 -0.69 -9.33
N ILE A 52 8.28 -1.00 -8.86
CA ILE A 52 8.01 -2.21 -8.06
C ILE A 52 8.34 -3.47 -8.86
N ASP A 53 7.88 -3.55 -10.10
CA ASP A 53 8.17 -4.68 -10.99
C ASP A 53 9.69 -4.84 -11.21
N ILE A 54 10.42 -3.75 -11.49
CA ILE A 54 11.88 -3.77 -11.67
C ILE A 54 12.62 -4.22 -10.40
N ILE A 55 12.21 -3.71 -9.24
CA ILE A 55 12.81 -4.09 -7.96
C ILE A 55 12.56 -5.57 -7.71
N SER A 56 11.32 -6.04 -7.89
CA SER A 56 10.92 -7.45 -7.79
C SER A 56 11.69 -8.39 -8.70
N ASP A 57 11.92 -8.00 -9.95
CA ASP A 57 12.71 -8.78 -10.89
C ASP A 57 14.18 -8.83 -10.48
N THR A 58 14.73 -7.70 -10.04
CA THR A 58 16.14 -7.59 -9.60
C THR A 58 16.43 -8.50 -8.41
N ILE A 59 15.49 -8.57 -7.47
CA ILE A 59 15.60 -9.41 -6.26
C ILE A 59 15.09 -10.84 -6.48
N ASN A 60 14.63 -11.19 -7.69
CA ASN A 60 14.00 -12.47 -8.02
C ASN A 60 12.93 -12.88 -6.98
N LEU A 61 12.11 -11.91 -6.56
CA LEU A 61 11.13 -12.03 -5.49
C LEU A 61 10.23 -13.27 -5.71
N GLU A 62 9.79 -13.45 -6.96
CA GLU A 62 8.94 -14.54 -7.39
C GLU A 62 9.64 -15.91 -7.30
N LYS A 63 10.91 -16.02 -7.71
CA LYS A 63 11.68 -17.28 -7.56
C LYS A 63 11.97 -17.60 -6.10
N SER A 64 12.19 -16.59 -5.27
CA SER A 64 12.41 -16.76 -3.83
C SER A 64 11.13 -17.23 -3.11
N LEU A 65 9.97 -16.75 -3.56
CA LEU A 65 8.65 -17.19 -3.07
C LEU A 65 8.27 -18.58 -3.59
N LEU A 66 8.58 -18.91 -4.84
CA LEU A 66 8.36 -20.24 -5.43
C LEU A 66 9.18 -21.34 -4.75
N GLY A 67 10.26 -20.99 -4.04
CA GLY A 67 11.01 -21.90 -3.17
C GLY A 67 10.29 -22.27 -1.87
N LEU A 68 9.23 -21.54 -1.49
CA LEU A 68 8.43 -21.82 -0.31
C LEU A 68 7.28 -22.76 -0.68
N GLY A 69 7.27 -23.97 -0.12
CA GLY A 69 6.30 -25.02 -0.46
C GLY A 69 4.82 -24.66 -0.21
N PHE A 70 4.53 -23.67 0.63
CA PHE A 70 3.17 -23.15 0.81
C PHE A 70 2.75 -22.23 -0.35
N TYR A 71 3.68 -21.45 -0.91
CA TYR A 71 3.42 -20.54 -2.02
C TYR A 71 3.10 -21.32 -3.29
N GLN A 72 3.82 -22.41 -3.57
CA GLN A 72 3.52 -23.34 -4.67
C GLN A 72 2.12 -23.96 -4.60
N LYS A 73 1.58 -24.21 -3.40
CA LYS A 73 0.21 -24.74 -3.24
C LYS A 73 -0.87 -23.69 -3.53
N ILE A 74 -0.56 -22.42 -3.25
CA ILE A 74 -1.47 -21.29 -3.47
C ILE A 74 -1.48 -20.89 -4.95
N THR A 75 -0.32 -20.80 -5.60
CA THR A 75 -0.23 -20.49 -7.04
C THR A 75 -0.72 -21.63 -7.93
N LYS A 76 -0.60 -22.91 -7.53
CA LYS A 76 -1.21 -24.03 -8.28
C LYS A 76 -2.74 -24.05 -8.28
N SER A 77 -3.38 -23.30 -7.38
CA SER A 77 -4.85 -23.24 -7.31
C SER A 77 -5.45 -22.10 -8.12
N HIS A 78 -4.65 -21.11 -8.53
CA HIS A 78 -5.08 -19.94 -9.30
C HIS A 78 -3.93 -19.52 -10.22
N ASP A 79 -4.12 -19.72 -11.52
CA ASP A 79 -3.09 -19.68 -12.57
C ASP A 79 -2.38 -18.31 -12.79
N ASN A 80 -2.57 -17.29 -11.94
CA ASN A 80 -2.05 -15.93 -12.19
C ASN A 80 -1.79 -15.07 -10.93
N LEU A 81 -1.60 -15.65 -9.74
CA LEU A 81 -1.30 -14.85 -8.54
C LEU A 81 0.20 -14.52 -8.46
N ASP A 82 0.60 -13.48 -9.19
CA ASP A 82 1.89 -12.81 -8.99
C ASP A 82 1.76 -11.74 -7.90
N LEU A 83 2.37 -12.02 -6.74
CA LEU A 83 2.36 -11.12 -5.58
C LEU A 83 3.00 -9.77 -5.89
N THR A 84 3.99 -9.75 -6.80
CA THR A 84 4.62 -8.52 -7.28
C THR A 84 3.62 -7.67 -8.03
N ASN A 85 2.96 -8.26 -9.03
CA ASN A 85 1.95 -7.58 -9.83
C ASN A 85 0.78 -7.09 -8.96
N PHE A 86 0.37 -7.87 -7.96
CA PHE A 86 -0.67 -7.45 -7.00
C PHE A 86 -0.24 -6.21 -6.21
N VAL A 87 0.97 -6.22 -5.62
CA VAL A 87 1.51 -5.07 -4.87
C VAL A 87 1.70 -3.85 -5.78
N GLY A 88 2.19 -4.05 -7.00
CA GLY A 88 2.33 -3.01 -8.01
C GLY A 88 1.00 -2.39 -8.43
N GLU A 89 -0.05 -3.20 -8.60
CA GLU A 89 -1.38 -2.72 -8.93
C GLU A 89 -2.02 -1.95 -7.76
N VAL A 90 -1.85 -2.42 -6.52
CA VAL A 90 -2.30 -1.70 -5.33
C VAL A 90 -1.61 -0.34 -5.22
N ALA A 91 -0.29 -0.26 -5.43
CA ALA A 91 0.45 1.00 -5.42
C ALA A 91 -0.01 1.95 -6.54
N ARG A 92 -0.26 1.43 -7.75
CA ARG A 92 -0.78 2.20 -8.88
C ARG A 92 -2.13 2.82 -8.57
N TRP A 93 -3.09 2.04 -8.08
CA TRP A 93 -4.42 2.55 -7.74
C TRP A 93 -4.37 3.55 -6.59
N SER A 94 -3.49 3.34 -5.61
CA SER A 94 -3.26 4.28 -4.53
C SER A 94 -2.80 5.64 -5.06
N ALA A 95 -1.81 5.66 -5.97
CA ALA A 95 -1.35 6.89 -6.60
C ALA A 95 -2.45 7.60 -7.42
N ILE A 96 -3.25 6.85 -8.18
CA ILE A 96 -4.38 7.44 -8.94
C ILE A 96 -5.37 8.11 -7.99
N ILE A 97 -5.72 7.46 -6.89
CA ILE A 97 -6.66 8.01 -5.89
C ILE A 97 -6.12 9.30 -5.28
N VAL A 98 -4.82 9.37 -4.96
CA VAL A 98 -4.18 10.60 -4.44
C VAL A 98 -4.40 11.78 -5.39
N PHE A 99 -4.13 11.58 -6.67
CA PHE A 99 -4.24 12.61 -7.70
C PHE A 99 -5.68 12.94 -8.09
N LEU A 100 -6.59 11.96 -7.97
CA LEU A 100 -8.02 12.20 -8.09
C LEU A 100 -8.48 13.27 -7.10
N ILE A 101 -7.93 13.26 -5.87
CA ILE A 101 -8.35 14.25 -4.90
C ILE A 101 -7.76 15.62 -5.22
N ALA A 102 -6.51 15.71 -5.72
CA ALA A 102 -5.98 16.96 -6.26
C ALA A 102 -6.82 17.50 -7.44
N ALA A 103 -7.39 16.60 -8.25
CA ALA A 103 -8.30 16.96 -9.32
C ALA A 103 -9.63 17.53 -8.80
N ILE A 104 -10.24 16.87 -7.82
CA ILE A 104 -11.47 17.35 -7.15
C ILE A 104 -11.21 18.70 -6.49
N ALA A 105 -10.05 18.86 -5.87
CA ALA A 105 -9.69 20.08 -5.19
C ALA A 105 -9.51 21.22 -6.21
N SER A 106 -8.91 20.97 -7.37
CA SER A 106 -8.82 21.96 -8.47
C SER A 106 -10.17 22.51 -8.93
N LEU A 107 -11.29 21.85 -8.62
CA LEU A 107 -12.64 22.36 -8.89
C LEU A 107 -13.05 23.53 -7.98
N GLN A 108 -12.28 23.84 -6.92
CA GLN A 108 -12.50 24.96 -5.99
C GLN A 108 -13.91 25.03 -5.41
N ILE A 109 -14.44 23.88 -5.01
CA ILE A 109 -15.73 23.82 -4.29
C ILE A 109 -15.55 24.52 -2.94
N GLU A 110 -16.41 25.48 -2.57
CA GLU A 110 -16.32 26.21 -1.30
C GLU A 110 -16.15 25.25 -0.09
N GLY A 111 -15.19 25.54 0.80
CA GLY A 111 -14.83 24.68 1.93
C GLY A 111 -13.73 23.64 1.66
N SER A 112 -13.12 23.67 0.47
CA SER A 112 -12.08 22.71 0.07
C SER A 112 -10.69 22.96 0.66
N ASP A 113 -10.36 24.16 1.17
CA ASP A 113 -9.02 24.53 1.70
C ASP A 113 -8.46 23.54 2.75
N ALA A 114 -9.31 23.12 3.69
CA ALA A 114 -8.95 22.11 4.67
C ALA A 114 -8.68 20.73 4.03
N ILE A 115 -9.43 20.40 2.98
CA ILE A 115 -9.26 19.19 2.19
C ILE A 115 -7.92 19.26 1.44
N PHE A 116 -7.58 20.35 0.74
CA PHE A 116 -6.29 20.47 0.04
C PHE A 116 -5.06 20.28 0.95
N SER A 117 -5.09 20.86 2.16
CA SER A 117 -4.00 20.71 3.12
C SER A 117 -3.83 19.25 3.55
N GLN A 118 -4.95 18.57 3.82
CA GLN A 118 -4.95 17.13 4.11
C GLN A 118 -4.44 16.29 2.92
N LEU A 119 -4.69 16.72 1.68
CA LEU A 119 -4.20 16.05 0.49
C LEU A 119 -2.71 16.20 0.25
N PHE A 120 -2.15 17.40 0.46
CA PHE A 120 -0.71 17.59 0.41
C PHE A 120 0.01 16.73 1.46
N ALA A 121 -0.56 16.64 2.67
CA ALA A 121 -0.08 15.72 3.70
C ALA A 121 -0.19 14.26 3.23
N TYR A 122 -1.29 13.88 2.59
CA TYR A 122 -1.49 12.53 2.06
C TYR A 122 -0.48 12.17 0.96
N ILE A 123 -0.16 13.09 0.04
CA ILE A 123 0.89 12.88 -0.97
C ILE A 123 2.24 12.58 -0.30
N THR A 124 2.61 13.40 0.69
CA THR A 124 3.86 13.22 1.46
C THR A 124 3.89 11.86 2.12
N ASN A 125 2.76 11.44 2.67
CA ASN A 125 2.59 10.14 3.29
C ASN A 125 2.71 8.97 2.30
N VAL A 126 2.15 9.06 1.09
CA VAL A 126 2.28 8.00 0.07
C VAL A 126 3.74 7.83 -0.37
N VAL A 127 4.49 8.93 -0.50
CA VAL A 127 5.93 8.87 -0.78
C VAL A 127 6.67 8.13 0.34
N LEU A 128 6.41 8.50 1.59
CA LEU A 128 7.03 7.86 2.75
C LEU A 128 6.64 6.37 2.87
N ALA A 129 5.39 6.00 2.59
CA ALA A 129 4.95 4.61 2.56
C ALA A 129 5.72 3.78 1.52
N SER A 130 5.93 4.36 0.33
CA SER A 130 6.69 3.73 -0.75
C SER A 130 8.16 3.53 -0.35
N VAL A 131 8.75 4.52 0.33
CA VAL A 131 10.12 4.42 0.89
C VAL A 131 10.20 3.26 1.89
N TYR A 132 9.25 3.12 2.82
CA TYR A 132 9.24 2.01 3.78
C TYR A 132 9.19 0.64 3.09
N LEU A 133 8.39 0.47 2.03
CA LEU A 133 8.32 -0.80 1.32
C LEU A 133 9.65 -1.12 0.59
N ILE A 134 10.22 -0.15 -0.12
CA ILE A 134 11.49 -0.32 -0.84
C ILE A 134 12.63 -0.64 0.13
N PHE A 135 12.82 0.20 1.17
CA PHE A 135 13.86 -0.02 2.17
C PHE A 135 13.63 -1.31 2.95
N GLY A 136 12.38 -1.60 3.30
CA GLY A 136 12.00 -2.83 3.96
C GLY A 136 12.43 -4.07 3.19
N PHE A 137 12.20 -4.06 1.88
CA PHE A 137 12.63 -5.15 1.02
C PHE A 137 14.15 -5.30 0.98
N VAL A 138 14.87 -4.19 0.74
CA VAL A 138 16.33 -4.18 0.67
C VAL A 138 16.96 -4.67 1.98
N ILE A 139 16.45 -4.20 3.12
CA ILE A 139 16.90 -4.61 4.45
C ILE A 139 16.58 -6.09 4.69
N ALA A 140 15.38 -6.55 4.34
CA ALA A 140 15.01 -7.95 4.51
C ALA A 140 15.95 -8.88 3.73
N TRP A 141 16.26 -8.54 2.48
CA TRP A 141 17.20 -9.27 1.65
C TRP A 141 18.61 -9.30 2.25
N PHE A 142 19.11 -8.14 2.70
CA PHE A 142 20.41 -8.04 3.36
C PHE A 142 20.47 -8.90 4.63
N VAL A 143 19.44 -8.83 5.48
CA VAL A 143 19.33 -9.61 6.71
C VAL A 143 19.31 -11.10 6.41
N HIS A 144 18.53 -11.55 5.43
CA HIS A 144 18.49 -12.94 5.00
C HIS A 144 19.89 -13.41 4.54
N ARG A 145 20.58 -12.62 3.72
CA ARG A 145 21.91 -12.96 3.21
C ARG A 145 22.97 -12.98 4.31
N ALA A 146 22.92 -12.04 5.25
CA ALA A 146 23.83 -11.98 6.39
C ALA A 146 23.65 -13.21 7.29
N ILE A 147 22.40 -13.55 7.66
CA ILE A 147 22.12 -14.70 8.54
C ILE A 147 22.49 -16.01 7.85
N THR A 148 22.18 -16.17 6.56
CA THR A 148 22.57 -17.38 5.81
C THR A 148 24.08 -17.52 5.71
N ALA A 149 24.81 -16.45 5.39
CA ALA A 149 26.27 -16.46 5.30
C ALA A 149 26.94 -16.82 6.64
N VAL A 150 26.48 -16.22 7.74
CA VAL A 150 26.97 -16.52 9.09
C VAL A 150 26.65 -17.96 9.47
N GLY A 151 25.42 -18.42 9.22
CA GLY A 151 25.01 -19.78 9.54
C GLY A 151 25.74 -20.86 8.73
N THR A 152 26.15 -20.58 7.50
CA THR A 152 27.00 -21.50 6.71
C THR A 152 28.43 -21.59 7.24
N LEU A 153 28.96 -20.51 7.84
CA LEU A 153 30.31 -20.50 8.42
C LEU A 153 30.38 -21.25 9.76
N ILE A 154 29.30 -21.22 10.55
CA ILE A 154 29.27 -21.80 11.90
C ILE A 154 28.78 -23.27 11.86
N GLY A 155 28.37 -23.79 10.70
CA GLY A 155 27.90 -25.18 10.55
C GLY A 155 26.55 -25.47 11.23
N SER A 156 25.81 -24.44 11.62
CA SER A 156 24.53 -24.59 12.33
C SER A 156 23.39 -24.91 11.35
N HIS A 157 22.84 -26.13 11.42
CA HIS A 157 21.48 -26.40 10.95
C HIS A 157 20.48 -25.82 11.98
N PRO A 158 19.43 -25.06 11.60
CA PRO A 158 18.93 -24.69 10.28
C PRO A 158 19.05 -23.16 10.04
N SER A 159 20.22 -22.71 9.58
CA SER A 159 20.48 -21.29 9.26
C SER A 159 19.44 -20.67 8.31
N HIS A 160 18.92 -21.46 7.37
CA HIS A 160 17.87 -21.05 6.44
C HIS A 160 16.53 -20.77 7.11
N LEU A 161 16.14 -21.52 8.15
CA LEU A 161 14.88 -21.27 8.85
C LEU A 161 14.94 -19.94 9.61
N VAL A 162 16.05 -19.69 10.32
CA VAL A 162 16.25 -18.44 11.06
C VAL A 162 16.30 -17.25 10.10
N ALA A 163 17.01 -17.38 8.98
CA ALA A 163 17.07 -16.34 7.95
C ALA A 163 15.69 -16.04 7.35
N ASN A 164 14.89 -17.06 7.06
CA ASN A 164 13.53 -16.90 6.52
C ASN A 164 12.59 -16.22 7.52
N VAL A 165 12.65 -16.60 8.80
CA VAL A 165 11.83 -15.96 9.84
C VAL A 165 12.20 -14.48 9.98
N ALA A 166 13.50 -14.17 10.01
CA ALA A 166 13.98 -12.80 10.08
C ALA A 166 13.56 -11.98 8.85
N TYR A 167 13.68 -12.55 7.65
CA TYR A 167 13.22 -11.94 6.41
C TYR A 167 11.73 -11.59 6.48
N ILE A 168 10.88 -12.55 6.85
CA ILE A 168 9.42 -12.34 6.95
C ILE A 168 9.11 -11.26 8.00
N ALA A 169 9.80 -11.26 9.14
CA ALA A 169 9.60 -10.25 10.18
C ALA A 169 9.88 -8.83 9.67
N VAL A 170 10.98 -8.63 8.93
CA VAL A 170 11.34 -7.31 8.38
C VAL A 170 10.34 -6.86 7.31
N ILE A 171 9.91 -7.77 6.43
CA ILE A 171 8.90 -7.46 5.40
C ILE A 171 7.57 -7.06 6.05
N VAL A 172 7.08 -7.85 7.01
CA VAL A 172 5.83 -7.55 7.73
C VAL A 172 5.94 -6.22 8.46
N PHE A 173 7.06 -5.96 9.16
CA PHE A 173 7.27 -4.69 9.85
C PHE A 173 7.21 -3.50 8.90
N SER A 174 7.90 -3.60 7.76
CA SER A 174 7.96 -2.52 6.77
C SER A 174 6.60 -2.26 6.12
N PHE A 175 5.84 -3.33 5.88
CA PHE A 175 4.46 -3.24 5.42
C PHE A 175 3.55 -2.53 6.44
N LEU A 176 3.67 -2.88 7.74
CA LEU A 176 2.91 -2.21 8.80
C LEU A 176 3.27 -0.71 8.90
N GLN A 177 4.54 -0.34 8.75
CA GLN A 177 4.95 1.07 8.71
C GLN A 177 4.35 1.81 7.51
N ALA A 178 4.32 1.16 6.33
CA ALA A 178 3.68 1.73 5.16
C ALA A 178 2.17 1.96 5.38
N LEU A 179 1.46 1.01 6.01
CA LEU A 179 0.04 1.16 6.35
C LEU A 179 -0.20 2.33 7.32
N MET A 180 0.64 2.47 8.36
CA MET A 180 0.56 3.61 9.28
C MET A 180 0.70 4.93 8.54
N GLN A 181 1.66 5.01 7.61
CA GLN A 181 1.86 6.22 6.83
C GLN A 181 0.68 6.53 5.92
N LEU A 182 0.05 5.50 5.33
CA LEU A 182 -1.17 5.65 4.52
C LEU A 182 -2.42 6.07 5.34
N GLY A 183 -2.28 6.29 6.64
CA GLY A 183 -3.37 6.74 7.50
C GLY A 183 -4.29 5.61 7.98
N VAL A 184 -3.84 4.34 7.88
CA VAL A 184 -4.58 3.23 8.48
C VAL A 184 -4.57 3.41 10.00
N ASN A 185 -5.76 3.41 10.60
CA ASN A 185 -5.89 3.59 12.04
C ASN A 185 -5.11 2.50 12.80
N THR A 186 -4.26 2.93 13.74
CA THR A 186 -3.42 2.07 14.58
C THR A 186 -4.21 1.00 15.33
N GLU A 187 -5.50 1.23 15.59
CA GLU A 187 -6.38 0.24 16.23
C GLU A 187 -6.68 -0.95 15.30
N PHE A 188 -6.95 -0.71 14.02
CA PHE A 188 -7.11 -1.79 13.03
C PHE A 188 -5.81 -2.59 12.85
N ILE A 189 -4.67 -1.91 12.88
CA ILE A 189 -3.35 -2.57 12.83
C ILE A 189 -3.16 -3.46 14.07
N ARG A 190 -3.45 -2.94 15.26
CA ARG A 190 -3.35 -3.70 16.52
C ARG A 190 -4.24 -4.94 16.50
N LEU A 191 -5.49 -4.79 16.07
CA LEU A 191 -6.44 -5.90 15.95
C LEU A 191 -5.96 -6.94 14.95
N GLY A 192 -5.42 -6.51 13.80
CA GLY A 192 -4.83 -7.39 12.80
C GLY A 192 -3.68 -8.22 13.37
N ILE A 193 -2.73 -7.59 14.07
CA ILE A 193 -1.60 -8.27 14.71
C ILE A 193 -2.08 -9.30 15.72
N LEU A 194 -3.03 -8.92 16.60
CA LEU A 194 -3.60 -9.84 17.59
C LEU A 194 -4.26 -11.05 16.92
N ALA A 195 -5.05 -10.81 15.87
CA ALA A 195 -5.72 -11.87 15.13
C ALA A 195 -4.70 -12.83 14.50
N THR A 196 -3.64 -12.32 13.87
CA THR A 196 -2.58 -13.16 13.28
C THR A 196 -1.80 -13.93 14.34
N LEU A 197 -1.51 -13.33 15.49
CA LEU A 197 -0.83 -14.03 16.59
C LEU A 197 -1.68 -15.15 17.17
N VAL A 198 -2.99 -14.92 17.36
CA VAL A 198 -3.92 -15.94 17.84
C VAL A 198 -4.05 -17.06 16.82
N ALA A 199 -4.25 -16.73 15.54
CA ALA A 199 -4.33 -17.72 14.47
C ALA A 199 -3.04 -18.53 14.35
N GLY A 200 -1.88 -17.87 14.44
CA GLY A 200 -0.57 -18.50 14.44
C GLY A 200 -0.40 -19.43 15.64
N ALA A 201 -0.71 -18.97 16.85
CA ALA A 201 -0.64 -19.78 18.07
C ALA A 201 -1.52 -21.03 17.98
N LEU A 202 -2.74 -20.90 17.44
CA LEU A 202 -3.63 -22.04 17.20
C LEU A 202 -3.06 -23.01 16.15
N ALA A 203 -2.54 -22.49 15.04
CA ALA A 203 -1.93 -23.31 13.99
C ALA A 203 -0.70 -24.07 14.52
N PHE A 204 0.17 -23.43 15.29
CA PHE A 204 1.31 -24.06 15.96
C PHE A 204 0.86 -25.09 17.01
N GLY A 205 -0.15 -24.77 17.81
CA GLY A 205 -0.71 -25.70 18.81
C GLY A 205 -1.31 -26.96 18.18
N LEU A 206 -2.03 -26.80 17.07
CA LEU A 206 -2.57 -27.92 16.30
C LEU A 206 -1.47 -28.75 15.63
N ALA A 207 -0.46 -28.10 15.04
CA ALA A 207 0.66 -28.78 14.38
C ALA A 207 1.59 -29.52 15.37
N GLY A 208 1.75 -29.00 16.60
CA GLY A 208 2.61 -29.59 17.63
C GLY A 208 1.91 -30.60 18.55
N LYS A 209 0.58 -30.77 18.42
CA LYS A 209 -0.25 -31.60 19.31
C LYS A 209 0.30 -33.01 19.49
N ASP A 210 0.65 -33.68 18.39
CA ASP A 210 1.07 -35.08 18.42
C ASP A 210 2.45 -35.23 19.06
N VAL A 211 3.37 -34.31 18.76
CA VAL A 211 4.72 -34.26 19.37
C VAL A 211 4.63 -34.02 20.87
N ALA A 212 3.77 -33.10 21.31
CA ALA A 212 3.54 -32.83 22.72
C ALA A 212 2.95 -34.05 23.45
N ALA A 213 1.99 -34.75 22.82
CA ALA A 213 1.40 -35.97 23.38
C ALA A 213 2.44 -37.09 23.58
N ASP A 214 3.34 -37.27 22.61
CA ASP A 214 4.42 -38.26 22.70
C ASP A 214 5.46 -37.91 23.77
N TRP A 215 5.79 -36.63 23.93
CA TRP A 215 6.69 -36.17 24.99
C TRP A 215 6.11 -36.41 26.39
N ILE A 216 4.81 -36.11 26.57
CA ILE A 216 4.12 -36.34 27.85
C ILE A 216 4.08 -37.83 28.18
N LYS A 217 3.80 -38.70 27.20
CA LYS A 217 3.85 -40.17 27.41
C LYS A 217 5.23 -40.64 27.86
N LYS A 218 6.29 -40.22 27.16
CA LYS A 218 7.68 -40.57 27.52
C LYS A 218 8.13 -40.02 28.88
N ALA A 219 7.58 -38.89 29.31
CA ALA A 219 7.85 -38.32 30.63
C ALA A 219 7.11 -39.11 31.72
N SER A 220 5.84 -39.49 31.47
CA SER A 220 5.05 -40.34 32.36
C SER A 220 5.66 -41.72 32.55
N ASP A 221 6.18 -42.33 31.48
CA ASP A 221 6.78 -43.67 31.55
C ASP A 221 8.12 -43.68 32.29
N ARG A 222 8.84 -42.56 32.34
CA ARG A 222 10.08 -42.41 33.13
C ARG A 222 9.85 -42.11 34.61
N ALA A 223 8.63 -41.74 34.98
CA ALA A 223 8.25 -41.47 36.36
C ALA A 223 7.68 -42.71 37.09
N LYS A 224 7.51 -43.83 36.38
CA LYS A 224 7.21 -45.16 36.93
C LYS A 224 8.48 -45.99 37.03
#